data_AF-A0A8I1X1B7-F1
#
_entry.id   AF-A0A8I1X1B7-F1
#
_cell.length_a   1.000
_cell.length_b   1.000
_cell.length_c   1.000
_cell.angle_alpha   90.00
_cell.angle_beta   90.00
_cell.angle_gamma   90.00
#
_symmetry.space_group_name_H-M   'P 1'
#
loop_
_entity.id
_entity.type
_entity.pdbx_description
1 polymer ?
#
loop_
_entity_poly.entity_id
_entity_poly.type
_entity_poly.pdbx_seq_one_letter_code
_entity_poly.pdbx_strand_id
1 'polypeptide(L)'
;LYSNSNGRILQFTLNQNMVHDNADRKMVGAAVAVIEEGRGCCIAFSGDTDWHAWEDALVQVGICLEPVIEEWSRAKYQEKLG
;
A
#
# COMPACT_ATOMS: atom_id res chain seq x y z
N LEU A 1 3.43 -28.43 2.87
CA LEU A 1 2.46 -27.39 2.46
C LEU A 1 3.28 -26.18 2.06
N TYR A 2 3.15 -25.78 0.80
CA TYR A 2 4.09 -24.93 0.07
C TYR A 2 4.31 -23.58 0.78
N SER A 3 5.57 -23.15 0.77
CA SER A 3 6.11 -22.06 1.56
C SER A 3 5.39 -20.73 1.33
N ASN A 4 5.03 -20.10 2.45
CA ASN A 4 4.79 -18.67 2.61
C ASN A 4 6.09 -17.87 2.32
N SER A 5 6.64 -18.03 1.13
CA SER A 5 7.85 -17.36 0.66
C SER A 5 7.50 -16.17 -0.21
N ASN A 6 6.48 -16.29 -1.06
CA ASN A 6 6.06 -15.19 -1.96
C ASN A 6 5.46 -14.02 -1.17
N GLY A 7 4.61 -14.32 -0.20
CA GLY A 7 4.02 -13.36 0.73
C GLY A 7 5.05 -12.60 1.56
N ARG A 8 5.96 -13.34 2.20
CA ARG A 8 7.11 -12.77 2.92
C ARG A 8 8.05 -11.94 2.03
N ILE A 9 8.25 -12.31 0.76
CA ILE A 9 9.08 -11.54 -0.18
C ILE A 9 8.39 -10.24 -0.60
N LEU A 10 7.09 -10.27 -0.87
CA LEU A 10 6.28 -9.08 -1.17
C LEU A 10 6.24 -8.13 0.04
N GLN A 11 5.98 -8.68 1.22
CA GLN A 11 5.99 -7.97 2.50
C GLN A 11 7.36 -7.36 2.82
N PHE A 12 8.45 -8.07 2.50
CA PHE A 12 9.81 -7.57 2.70
C PHE A 12 10.16 -6.43 1.73
N THR A 13 9.82 -6.59 0.45
CA THR A 13 10.10 -5.60 -0.60
C THR A 13 9.34 -4.29 -0.36
N LEU A 14 8.08 -4.36 0.06
CA LEU A 14 7.26 -3.16 0.31
C LEU A 14 7.60 -2.48 1.65
N ASN A 15 7.89 -3.23 2.73
CA ASN A 15 8.06 -2.66 4.06
C ASN A 15 9.45 -2.16 4.44
N GLN A 16 10.52 -2.68 3.83
CA GLN A 16 11.88 -2.35 4.32
C GLN A 16 12.44 -1.09 3.67
N ASN A 17 12.01 -0.74 2.46
CA ASN A 17 12.62 0.35 1.70
C ASN A 17 11.66 1.45 1.23
N MET A 18 10.34 1.22 1.29
CA MET A 18 9.37 2.10 0.65
C MET A 18 8.40 2.74 1.65
N VAL A 19 7.82 1.95 2.56
CA VAL A 19 6.90 2.45 3.59
C VAL A 19 7.65 2.75 4.89
N HIS A 20 7.77 4.04 5.21
CA HIS A 20 8.66 4.49 6.30
C HIS A 20 8.00 4.46 7.69
N ASP A 21 6.69 4.67 7.81
CA ASP A 21 6.00 4.69 9.10
C ASP A 21 5.50 3.30 9.53
N ASN A 22 5.54 3.04 10.84
CA ASN A 22 5.12 1.76 11.40
C ASN A 22 3.61 1.52 11.31
N ALA A 23 2.80 2.57 11.35
CA ALA A 23 1.35 2.48 11.18
C ALA A 23 0.97 2.15 9.74
N ASP A 24 1.73 2.60 8.75
CA ASP A 24 1.47 2.27 7.35
C ASP A 24 1.92 0.83 7.02
N ARG A 25 3.05 0.41 7.60
CA ARG A 25 3.57 -0.96 7.43
C ARG A 25 2.60 -2.04 7.92
N LYS A 26 1.85 -1.79 9.01
CA LYS A 26 0.80 -2.74 9.46
C LYS A 26 -0.37 -2.80 8.46
N MET A 27 -0.72 -1.69 7.81
CA MET A 27 -1.82 -1.64 6.85
C MET A 27 -1.43 -2.39 5.58
N VAL A 28 -0.22 -2.16 5.07
CA VAL A 28 0.33 -2.95 3.94
C VAL A 28 0.43 -4.43 4.30
N GLY A 29 0.86 -4.76 5.52
CA GLY A 29 0.88 -6.16 5.97
C GLY A 29 -0.47 -6.85 6.03
N ALA A 30 -1.50 -6.14 6.46
CA ALA A 30 -2.86 -6.67 6.43
C ALA A 30 -3.34 -6.89 4.99
N ALA A 31 -3.06 -5.95 4.09
CA ALA A 31 -3.42 -6.06 2.68
C ALA A 31 -2.70 -7.23 2.00
N VAL A 32 -1.39 -7.40 2.22
CA VAL A 32 -0.60 -8.52 1.69
C VAL A 32 -1.14 -9.87 2.19
N ALA A 33 -1.53 -9.98 3.46
CA ALA A 33 -2.14 -11.20 3.97
C ALA A 33 -3.43 -11.57 3.22
N VAL A 34 -4.24 -10.59 2.81
CA VAL A 34 -5.44 -10.81 1.99
C VAL A 34 -5.07 -11.22 0.56
N ILE A 35 -4.03 -10.62 -0.03
CA ILE A 35 -3.51 -11.03 -1.34
C ILE A 35 -3.03 -12.49 -1.32
N GLU A 36 -2.36 -12.92 -0.24
CA GLU A 36 -1.92 -14.31 -0.07
C GLU A 36 -3.09 -15.31 -0.02
N GLU A 37 -4.27 -14.87 0.43
CA GLU A 37 -5.52 -15.66 0.38
C GLU A 37 -6.13 -15.71 -1.04
N GLY A 38 -5.50 -15.07 -2.03
CA GLY A 38 -5.98 -15.00 -3.42
C GLY A 38 -7.11 -14.01 -3.62
N ARG A 39 -7.25 -13.03 -2.72
CA ARG A 39 -8.30 -11.99 -2.77
C ARG A 39 -7.68 -10.64 -3.08
N GLY A 40 -8.41 -9.77 -3.78
CA GLY A 40 -8.02 -8.37 -3.92
C GLY A 40 -8.21 -7.59 -2.61
N CYS A 41 -7.42 -6.54 -2.41
CA CYS A 41 -7.51 -5.66 -1.25
C CYS A 41 -7.35 -4.20 -1.66
N CYS A 42 -8.07 -3.32 -0.98
CA CYS A 42 -7.92 -1.87 -1.10
C CYS A 42 -7.51 -1.29 0.25
N ILE A 43 -6.58 -0.34 0.24
CA ILE A 43 -6.25 0.49 1.40
C ILE A 43 -7.01 1.81 1.27
N ALA A 44 -7.98 2.03 2.16
CA ALA A 44 -8.73 3.27 2.22
C ALA A 44 -8.13 4.25 3.23
N PHE A 45 -8.01 5.53 2.86
CA PHE A 45 -7.39 6.57 3.69
C PHE A 45 -7.98 7.96 3.43
N SER A 46 -7.94 8.85 4.43
CA SER A 46 -8.62 10.15 4.35
C SER A 46 -7.71 11.37 4.24
N GLY A 47 -6.49 11.29 4.76
CA GLY A 47 -5.64 12.48 4.95
C GLY A 47 -4.16 12.27 4.70
N ASP A 48 -3.68 11.04 4.83
CA ASP A 48 -2.29 10.71 4.55
C ASP A 48 -2.10 10.63 3.05
N THR A 49 -1.36 11.58 2.48
CA THR A 49 -1.18 11.66 1.03
C THR A 49 0.08 10.94 0.57
N ASP A 50 0.92 10.45 1.48
CA ASP A 50 2.16 9.76 1.12
C ASP A 50 1.90 8.37 0.54
N TRP A 51 0.68 7.82 0.73
CA TRP A 51 0.21 6.61 0.03
C TRP A 51 0.35 6.69 -1.50
N HIS A 52 0.14 7.87 -2.09
CA HIS A 52 0.27 8.07 -3.54
C HIS A 52 1.70 7.86 -4.05
N ALA A 53 2.71 8.04 -3.21
CA ALA A 53 4.11 7.74 -3.57
C ALA A 53 4.35 6.25 -3.79
N TRP A 54 3.47 5.40 -3.25
CA TRP A 54 3.59 3.95 -3.27
C TRP A 54 2.54 3.27 -4.16
N GLU A 55 1.65 4.06 -4.80
CA GLU A 55 0.49 3.56 -5.55
C GLU A 55 0.89 2.53 -6.61
N ASP A 56 1.87 2.84 -7.46
CA ASP A 56 2.32 1.94 -8.54
C ASP A 56 2.82 0.60 -7.99
N ALA A 57 3.62 0.63 -6.93
CA ALA A 57 4.20 -0.57 -6.34
C ALA A 57 3.14 -1.42 -5.60
N LEU A 58 2.16 -0.78 -4.98
CA LEU A 58 1.02 -1.46 -4.35
C LEU A 58 0.10 -2.10 -5.40
N VAL A 59 -0.19 -1.39 -6.49
CA VAL A 59 -1.04 -1.90 -7.59
C VAL A 59 -0.38 -3.09 -8.29
N GLN A 60 0.94 -3.09 -8.48
CA GLN A 60 1.68 -4.22 -9.05
C GLN A 60 1.52 -5.52 -8.24
N VAL A 61 1.24 -5.42 -6.95
CA VAL A 61 1.01 -6.58 -6.07
C VAL A 61 -0.48 -6.87 -5.83
N GLY A 62 -1.37 -6.18 -6.54
CA GLY A 62 -2.83 -6.37 -6.45
C GLY A 62 -3.50 -5.62 -5.30
N ILE A 63 -2.81 -4.64 -4.70
CA ILE A 63 -3.35 -3.76 -3.66
C ILE A 63 -3.72 -2.42 -4.29
N CYS A 64 -5.00 -2.05 -4.23
CA CYS A 64 -5.46 -0.76 -4.71
C CYS A 64 -5.48 0.29 -3.60
N LEU A 65 -5.50 1.56 -3.98
CA LEU A 65 -5.71 2.69 -3.07
C LEU A 65 -7.12 3.24 -3.24
N GLU A 66 -7.77 3.55 -2.12
CA GLU A 66 -9.09 4.19 -2.07
C GLU A 66 -9.06 5.45 -1.19
N PRO A 67 -8.56 6.58 -1.71
CA PRO A 67 -8.67 7.86 -1.02
C PRO A 67 -10.15 8.22 -0.79
N VAL A 68 -10.50 8.57 0.45
CA VAL A 68 -11.87 8.96 0.82
C VAL A 68 -12.30 10.26 0.11
N ILE A 69 -11.34 11.14 -0.17
CA ILE A 69 -11.54 12.37 -0.94
C ILE A 69 -10.48 12.41 -2.04
N GLU A 70 -10.75 11.72 -3.16
CA GLU A 70 -9.81 11.49 -4.27
C GLU A 70 -9.16 12.79 -4.77
N GLU A 71 -9.98 13.77 -5.15
CA GLU A 71 -9.52 14.99 -5.79
C GLU A 71 -8.63 15.82 -4.85
N TRP A 72 -9.04 15.95 -3.59
CA TRP A 72 -8.24 16.64 -2.57
C TRP A 72 -6.94 15.90 -2.28
N SER A 73 -7.00 14.57 -2.15
CA SER A 73 -5.86 13.73 -1.79
C SER A 73 -4.77 13.79 -2.85
N ARG A 74 -5.13 13.65 -4.13
CA ARG A 74 -4.18 13.79 -5.24
C ARG A 74 -3.65 15.21 -5.37
N ALA A 75 -4.49 16.23 -5.26
CA ALA A 75 -4.05 17.62 -5.32
C ALA A 75 -3.05 17.94 -4.21
N LYS A 76 -3.31 17.49 -2.98
CA LYS A 76 -2.40 17.66 -1.85
C LYS A 76 -1.09 16.89 -1.98
N TYR A 77 -1.11 15.71 -2.58
CA TYR A 77 0.13 15.01 -2.91
C TYR A 77 0.95 15.78 -3.95
N GLN A 78 0.32 16.31 -5.01
CA GLN A 78 1.01 17.11 -6.03
C GLN A 78 1.64 18.39 -5.46
N GLU A 79 0.97 19.07 -4.51
CA GLU A 79 1.56 20.22 -3.79
C GLU A 79 2.88 19.88 -3.08
N LYS A 80 3.10 18.61 -2.67
CA LYS A 80 4.37 18.17 -2.05
C LYS A 80 5.49 18.00 -3.08
N LEU A 81 5.17 17.83 -4.35
CA LEU A 81 6.14 17.55 -5.43
C LEU A 81 6.67 18.82 -6.11
N GLY A 82 5.98 19.95 -5.99
CA GLY A 82 6.40 21.27 -6.50
C GLY A 82 5.41 21.89 -7.48
#